data_AF-A0A954YWN4-F1
#
_entry.id   AF-A0A954YWN4-F1
#
_cell.length_a   1.000
_cell.length_b   1.000
_cell.length_c   1.000
_cell.angle_alpha   90.00
_cell.angle_beta   90.00
_cell.angle_gamma   90.00
#
_symmetry.space_group_name_H-M   'P 1'
#
loop_
_entity.id
_entity.type
_entity.pdbx_description
1 polymer ?
#
loop_
_entity_poly.entity_id
_entity_poly.type
_entity_poly.pdbx_seq_one_letter_code
_entity_poly.pdbx_strand_id
1 'polypeptide(L)'
;MGVSNVLQESASPISDELAATRSLIEQIVAVDPELLRCSKCDYIIHGDGHDHCPECGIEIDMNDLCVHVIETNRPRLQYLWYTQVAKLPPEALCCVRCGYSLIGQMSNRCPECGLTIDWEDVAHFAASRIGDLFEYRWAAAPLKSIATTFWLGATSPFRLWRTYSRYDTPNVKPLVILILIQWLIFARGWQTTALAIDPFMNDVIAANAPGPKMQFTYNPRFENADLIDYAMWSVFTFLALSLFVQSNREYKANWRHVLRVFAHSTFLASFSTGAWCILEAALDSSLYYWPWPKNPRSGVPSIGFDYYSGLGNAVLGLALVSVWAMLWIGYKKYLRIPHGWAIAAVAIFVGHLATQCIHIITAWEY
;
A
#
# COMPACT_ATOMS: atom_id res chain seq x y z
N MET A 1 57.69 -51.44 4.67
CA MET A 1 57.73 -50.54 3.50
C MET A 1 56.87 -51.15 2.43
N GLY A 2 55.61 -50.72 2.31
CA GLY A 2 54.66 -51.21 1.34
C GLY A 2 53.67 -50.09 1.07
N VAL A 3 53.74 -49.53 -0.14
CA VAL A 3 52.94 -48.39 -0.59
C VAL A 3 51.54 -48.91 -0.92
N SER A 4 50.55 -48.50 -0.12
CA SER A 4 49.14 -48.72 -0.36
C SER A 4 48.62 -47.59 -1.26
N ASN A 5 48.32 -47.90 -2.52
CA ASN A 5 47.74 -46.95 -3.47
C ASN A 5 46.29 -46.65 -3.10
N VAL A 6 46.04 -45.37 -2.88
CA VAL A 6 44.75 -44.70 -2.79
C VAL A 6 44.20 -44.55 -4.22
N LEU A 7 43.12 -45.25 -4.54
CA LEU A 7 42.21 -44.89 -5.63
C LEU A 7 40.93 -44.40 -4.99
N GLN A 8 40.85 -43.08 -4.81
CA GLN A 8 39.63 -42.37 -4.47
C GLN A 8 38.88 -42.12 -5.79
N GLU A 9 37.78 -42.85 -6.01
CA GLU A 9 36.81 -42.55 -7.06
C GLU A 9 36.22 -41.17 -6.80
N SER A 10 36.58 -40.21 -7.64
CA SER A 10 35.92 -38.91 -7.71
C SER A 10 34.54 -39.09 -8.32
N ALA A 11 33.49 -39.04 -7.50
CA ALA A 11 32.12 -38.92 -7.97
C ALA A 11 32.02 -37.70 -8.90
N SER A 12 31.54 -37.91 -10.12
CA SER A 12 31.51 -36.86 -11.13
C SER A 12 30.37 -35.85 -10.82
N PRO A 13 30.60 -34.55 -11.03
CA PRO A 13 29.59 -33.50 -10.83
C PRO A 13 28.32 -33.68 -11.70
N ILE A 14 28.38 -34.55 -12.71
CA ILE A 14 27.24 -34.91 -13.57
C ILE A 14 26.18 -35.71 -12.79
N SER A 15 26.58 -36.48 -11.78
CA SER A 15 25.64 -37.32 -11.02
C SER A 15 24.68 -36.52 -10.13
N ASP A 16 25.14 -35.41 -9.56
CA ASP A 16 24.32 -34.53 -8.72
C ASP A 16 23.33 -33.71 -9.56
N GLU A 17 23.74 -33.28 -10.76
CA GLU A 17 22.88 -32.56 -11.71
C GLU A 17 21.78 -33.48 -12.26
N LEU A 18 22.10 -34.75 -12.55
CA LEU A 18 21.12 -35.76 -12.94
C LEU A 18 20.15 -36.10 -11.81
N ALA A 19 20.60 -36.15 -10.56
CA ALA A 19 19.73 -36.41 -9.41
C ALA A 19 18.74 -35.26 -9.17
N ALA A 20 19.19 -34.00 -9.28
CA ALA A 20 18.33 -32.83 -9.19
C ALA A 20 17.31 -32.78 -10.35
N THR A 21 17.75 -33.10 -11.57
CA THR A 21 16.90 -33.16 -12.76
C THR A 21 15.83 -34.24 -12.63
N ARG A 22 16.21 -35.44 -12.14
CA ARG A 22 15.29 -36.55 -11.89
C ARG A 22 14.24 -36.20 -10.83
N SER A 23 14.64 -35.58 -9.72
CA SER A 23 13.71 -35.10 -8.70
C SER A 23 12.74 -34.05 -9.23
N LEU A 24 13.19 -33.16 -10.13
CA LEU A 24 12.33 -32.16 -10.75
C LEU A 24 11.31 -32.83 -11.70
N ILE A 25 11.75 -33.81 -12.49
CA ILE A 25 10.88 -34.59 -13.39
C ILE A 25 9.83 -35.35 -12.59
N GLU A 26 10.22 -36.02 -11.49
CA GLU A 26 9.25 -36.70 -10.61
C GLU A 26 8.21 -35.74 -10.06
N GLN A 27 8.60 -34.52 -9.66
CA GLN A 27 7.66 -33.48 -9.23
C GLN A 27 6.76 -32.99 -10.37
N ILE A 28 7.30 -32.81 -11.58
CA ILE A 28 6.55 -32.37 -12.76
C ILE A 28 5.53 -33.43 -13.19
N VAL A 29 5.95 -34.70 -13.25
CA VAL A 29 5.10 -35.84 -13.64
C VAL A 29 4.02 -36.09 -12.59
N ALA A 30 4.31 -35.85 -11.31
CA ALA A 30 3.29 -35.91 -10.26
C ALA A 30 2.22 -34.82 -10.39
N VAL A 31 2.58 -33.66 -10.98
CA VAL A 31 1.65 -32.54 -11.19
C VAL A 31 0.83 -32.72 -12.47
N ASP A 32 1.41 -33.25 -13.54
CA ASP A 32 0.71 -33.44 -14.82
C ASP A 32 1.30 -34.61 -15.63
N PRO A 33 0.71 -35.83 -15.52
CA PRO A 33 1.21 -37.02 -16.20
C PRO A 33 1.01 -36.99 -17.72
N GLU A 34 0.26 -36.03 -18.28
CA GLU A 34 0.07 -35.93 -19.74
C GLU A 34 1.28 -35.34 -20.49
N LEU A 35 2.30 -34.88 -19.76
CA LEU A 35 3.46 -34.16 -20.31
C LEU A 35 4.51 -35.04 -20.99
N LEU A 36 4.57 -36.34 -20.70
CA LEU A 36 5.54 -37.26 -21.31
C LEU A 36 4.88 -38.01 -22.46
N ARG A 37 5.11 -37.57 -23.70
CA ARG A 37 4.62 -38.27 -24.90
C ARG A 37 5.76 -38.81 -25.75
N CYS A 38 5.60 -40.01 -26.28
CA CYS A 38 6.55 -40.60 -27.21
C CYS A 38 6.61 -39.80 -28.51
N SER A 39 7.81 -39.34 -28.89
CA SER A 39 8.03 -38.53 -30.10
C SER A 39 7.60 -39.20 -31.41
N LYS A 40 7.52 -40.54 -31.45
CA LYS A 40 7.15 -41.32 -32.64
C LYS A 40 5.66 -41.63 -32.76
N CYS A 41 4.97 -41.88 -31.64
CA CYS A 41 3.60 -42.41 -31.65
C CYS A 41 2.62 -41.68 -30.74
N ASP A 42 3.05 -40.61 -30.07
CA ASP A 42 2.26 -39.77 -29.16
C ASP A 42 1.69 -40.49 -27.92
N TYR A 43 2.13 -41.73 -27.65
CA TYR A 43 1.76 -42.48 -26.46
C TYR A 43 2.23 -41.78 -25.17
N ILE A 44 1.36 -41.68 -24.17
CA ILE A 44 1.67 -41.08 -22.87
C ILE A 44 2.50 -42.07 -22.04
N ILE A 45 3.73 -41.69 -21.68
CA ILE A 45 4.67 -42.53 -20.94
C ILE A 45 4.43 -42.32 -19.44
N HIS A 46 4.00 -43.36 -18.73
CA HIS A 46 3.61 -43.31 -17.33
C HIS A 46 4.79 -43.49 -16.36
N GLY A 47 5.98 -42.97 -16.68
CA GLY A 47 7.14 -42.96 -15.77
C GLY A 47 7.56 -44.31 -15.19
N ASP A 48 7.13 -45.42 -15.80
CA ASP A 48 7.16 -46.78 -15.26
C ASP A 48 8.58 -47.41 -15.26
N GLY A 49 9.60 -46.64 -15.66
CA GLY A 49 10.98 -47.11 -15.76
C GLY A 49 11.26 -47.96 -17.00
N HIS A 50 10.46 -47.85 -18.05
CA HIS A 50 10.73 -48.52 -19.32
C HIS A 50 11.67 -47.69 -20.21
N ASP A 51 12.78 -48.30 -20.61
CA ASP A 51 13.76 -47.70 -21.54
C ASP A 51 13.21 -47.60 -22.98
N HIS A 52 12.01 -48.13 -23.24
CA HIS A 52 11.39 -48.20 -24.56
C HIS A 52 9.90 -47.85 -24.50
N CYS A 53 9.39 -47.23 -25.55
CA CYS A 53 7.96 -46.96 -25.68
C CYS A 53 7.18 -48.28 -25.85
N PRO A 54 6.16 -48.55 -25.03
CA PRO A 54 5.42 -49.81 -25.09
C PRO A 54 4.61 -49.99 -26.39
N GLU A 55 4.20 -48.90 -27.03
CA GLU A 55 3.44 -48.94 -28.29
C GLU A 55 4.35 -49.18 -29.51
N CYS A 56 5.45 -48.42 -29.64
CA CYS A 56 6.23 -48.40 -30.87
C CYS A 56 7.64 -48.99 -30.76
N GLY A 57 8.05 -49.40 -29.55
CA GLY A 57 9.33 -50.04 -29.27
C GLY A 57 10.55 -49.14 -29.47
N ILE A 58 10.39 -47.82 -29.67
CA ILE A 58 11.53 -46.92 -29.78
C ILE A 58 12.20 -46.78 -28.42
N GLU A 59 13.53 -46.84 -28.40
CA GLU A 59 14.34 -46.52 -27.22
C GLU A 59 14.07 -45.06 -26.83
N ILE A 60 13.72 -44.86 -25.56
CA ILE A 60 13.46 -43.55 -24.99
C ILE A 60 14.76 -43.13 -24.31
N ASP A 61 15.55 -42.30 -24.99
CA ASP A 61 16.60 -41.58 -24.28
C ASP A 61 15.93 -40.57 -23.35
N MET A 62 15.96 -40.86 -22.05
CA MET A 62 15.41 -40.00 -21.02
C MET A 62 16.02 -38.60 -21.08
N ASN A 63 17.27 -38.43 -21.51
CA ASN A 63 17.87 -37.10 -21.64
C ASN A 63 17.23 -36.31 -22.77
N ASP A 64 17.07 -36.90 -23.96
CA ASP A 64 16.41 -36.24 -25.10
C ASP A 64 14.94 -35.97 -24.82
N LEU A 65 14.25 -36.91 -24.16
CA LEU A 65 12.86 -36.72 -23.76
C LEU A 65 12.74 -35.58 -22.75
N CYS A 66 13.67 -35.48 -21.79
CA CYS A 66 13.69 -34.39 -20.83
C CYS A 66 14.00 -33.05 -21.48
N VAL A 67 15.00 -32.96 -22.37
CA VAL A 67 15.30 -31.73 -23.10
C VAL A 67 14.09 -31.31 -23.92
N HIS A 68 13.44 -32.23 -24.63
CA HIS A 68 12.29 -31.92 -25.46
C HIS A 68 11.06 -31.51 -24.63
N VAL A 69 10.79 -32.18 -23.51
CA VAL A 69 9.70 -31.80 -22.59
C VAL A 69 10.00 -30.44 -21.94
N ILE A 70 11.25 -30.20 -21.52
CA ILE A 70 11.68 -28.94 -20.91
C ILE A 70 11.57 -27.79 -21.92
N GLU A 71 11.98 -27.98 -23.17
CA GLU A 71 11.90 -26.94 -24.21
C GLU A 71 10.46 -26.69 -24.65
N THR A 72 9.69 -27.75 -24.89
CA THR A 72 8.31 -27.65 -25.39
C THR A 72 7.36 -27.12 -24.31
N ASN A 73 7.59 -27.50 -23.05
CA ASN A 73 6.77 -27.06 -21.92
C ASN A 73 7.44 -25.99 -21.07
N ARG A 74 8.55 -25.39 -21.53
CA ARG A 74 9.29 -24.36 -20.79
C ARG A 74 8.39 -23.28 -20.18
N PRO A 75 7.40 -22.72 -20.91
CA PRO A 75 6.49 -21.71 -20.34
C PRO A 75 5.62 -22.27 -19.20
N ARG A 76 5.12 -23.51 -19.36
CA ARG A 76 4.27 -24.19 -18.39
C ARG A 76 5.05 -24.62 -17.15
N LEU A 77 6.27 -25.09 -17.33
CA LEU A 77 7.21 -25.43 -16.27
C LEU A 77 7.70 -24.19 -15.51
N GLN A 78 7.97 -23.08 -16.20
CA GLN A 78 8.24 -21.80 -15.55
C GLN A 78 7.04 -21.33 -14.73
N TYR A 79 5.82 -21.39 -15.27
CA TYR A 79 4.60 -21.05 -14.53
C TYR A 79 4.43 -21.91 -13.26
N LEU A 80 4.61 -23.23 -13.37
CA LEU A 80 4.56 -24.15 -12.23
C LEU A 80 5.66 -23.86 -11.22
N TRP A 81 6.88 -23.58 -11.69
CA TRP A 81 8.00 -23.21 -10.82
C TRP A 81 7.69 -21.91 -10.05
N TYR A 82 7.19 -20.87 -10.71
CA TYR A 82 6.86 -19.61 -10.04
C TYR A 82 5.66 -19.69 -9.09
N THR A 83 4.65 -20.51 -9.39
CA THR A 83 3.50 -20.69 -8.50
C THR A 83 3.83 -21.59 -7.31
N GLN A 84 4.56 -22.69 -7.53
CA GLN A 84 4.83 -23.69 -6.49
C GLN A 84 6.11 -23.41 -5.70
N VAL A 85 7.19 -22.97 -6.35
CA VAL A 85 8.50 -22.74 -5.70
C VAL A 85 8.57 -21.34 -5.11
N ALA A 86 8.13 -20.31 -5.82
CA ALA A 86 8.17 -18.94 -5.31
C ALA A 86 6.99 -18.61 -4.35
N LYS A 87 6.05 -19.55 -4.15
CA LYS A 87 4.86 -19.39 -3.29
C LYS A 87 4.06 -18.12 -3.60
N LEU A 88 4.05 -17.71 -4.86
CA LEU A 88 3.29 -16.54 -5.29
C LEU A 88 1.81 -16.94 -5.39
N PRO A 89 0.89 -16.18 -4.77
CA PRO A 89 -0.53 -16.41 -4.98
C PRO A 89 -0.84 -16.31 -6.48
N PRO A 90 -1.67 -17.20 -7.06
CA PRO A 90 -1.96 -17.20 -8.49
C PRO A 90 -2.45 -15.83 -8.98
N GLU A 91 -3.19 -15.11 -8.14
CA GLU A 91 -3.74 -13.78 -8.45
C GLU A 91 -2.66 -12.70 -8.62
N ALA A 92 -1.43 -12.94 -8.17
CA ALA A 92 -0.31 -12.01 -8.33
C ALA A 92 0.33 -12.07 -9.72
N LEU A 93 0.11 -13.15 -10.48
CA LEU A 93 0.63 -13.34 -11.83
C LEU A 93 -0.21 -12.56 -12.85
N CYS A 94 0.10 -11.27 -13.02
CA CYS A 94 -0.52 -10.43 -14.04
C CYS A 94 0.52 -9.80 -14.94
N CYS A 95 0.15 -9.57 -16.20
CA CYS A 95 0.98 -8.84 -17.15
C CYS A 95 1.38 -7.47 -16.57
N VAL A 96 2.67 -7.19 -16.56
CA VAL A 96 3.24 -5.94 -16.03
C VAL A 96 2.76 -4.69 -16.78
N ARG A 97 2.33 -4.84 -18.05
CA ARG A 97 1.89 -3.73 -18.92
C ARG A 97 0.38 -3.52 -18.96
N CYS A 98 -0.46 -4.52 -18.74
CA CYS A 98 -1.92 -4.31 -18.82
C CYS A 98 -2.71 -4.88 -17.66
N GLY A 99 -2.08 -5.64 -16.75
CA GLY A 99 -2.75 -6.28 -15.63
C GLY A 99 -3.53 -7.53 -15.96
N TYR A 100 -3.55 -7.95 -17.22
CA TYR A 100 -4.23 -9.18 -17.61
C TYR A 100 -3.68 -10.34 -16.81
N SER A 101 -4.56 -11.15 -16.22
CA SER A 101 -4.16 -12.33 -15.46
C SER A 101 -3.43 -13.30 -16.38
N LEU A 102 -2.23 -13.71 -15.98
CA LEU A 102 -1.42 -14.68 -16.73
C LEU A 102 -1.65 -16.11 -16.23
N ILE A 103 -2.64 -16.31 -15.35
CA ILE A 103 -3.03 -17.64 -14.87
C ILE A 103 -3.46 -18.49 -16.06
N GLY A 104 -2.83 -19.67 -16.21
CA GLY A 104 -3.15 -20.61 -17.28
C GLY A 104 -2.67 -20.20 -18.67
N GLN A 105 -1.92 -19.10 -18.79
CA GLN A 105 -1.46 -18.65 -20.11
C GLN A 105 -0.23 -19.42 -20.56
N MET A 106 -0.37 -20.10 -21.71
CA MET A 106 0.68 -20.96 -22.29
C MET A 106 1.66 -20.20 -23.18
N SER A 107 1.30 -19.00 -23.64
CA SER A 107 2.17 -18.20 -24.50
C SER A 107 2.99 -17.20 -23.69
N ASN A 108 4.24 -16.97 -24.13
CA ASN A 108 5.08 -15.89 -23.61
C ASN A 108 4.64 -14.51 -24.13
N ARG A 109 3.36 -14.33 -24.46
CA ARG A 109 2.81 -13.04 -24.88
C ARG A 109 1.48 -12.81 -24.17
N CYS A 110 1.33 -11.60 -23.64
CA CYS A 110 0.06 -11.21 -23.07
C CYS A 110 -1.01 -11.16 -24.18
N PRO A 111 -2.15 -11.85 -24.03
CA PRO A 111 -3.18 -11.90 -25.09
C PRO A 111 -3.85 -10.55 -25.30
N GLU A 112 -3.91 -9.70 -24.28
CA GLU A 112 -4.52 -8.37 -24.36
C GLU A 112 -3.61 -7.32 -25.00
N CYS A 113 -2.33 -7.29 -24.63
CA CYS A 113 -1.43 -6.19 -25.03
C CYS A 113 -0.26 -6.61 -25.92
N GLY A 114 -0.14 -7.91 -26.21
CA GLY A 114 0.93 -8.48 -27.04
C GLY A 114 2.33 -8.39 -26.45
N LEU A 115 2.47 -7.90 -25.20
CA LEU A 115 3.77 -7.79 -24.52
C LEU A 115 4.37 -9.19 -24.38
N THR A 116 5.61 -9.36 -24.84
CA THR A 116 6.40 -10.56 -24.55
C THR A 116 6.63 -10.65 -23.04
N ILE A 117 6.18 -11.74 -22.44
CA ILE A 117 6.25 -11.98 -21.01
C ILE A 117 7.61 -12.58 -20.68
N ASP A 118 8.38 -11.87 -19.87
CA ASP A 118 9.47 -12.45 -19.10
C ASP A 118 8.91 -12.87 -17.74
N TRP A 119 8.95 -14.18 -17.46
CA TRP A 119 8.40 -14.74 -16.24
C TRP A 119 9.22 -14.38 -15.00
N GLU A 120 10.53 -14.13 -15.15
CA GLU A 120 11.38 -13.61 -14.05
C GLU A 120 10.89 -12.22 -13.64
N ASP A 121 10.64 -11.35 -14.62
CA ASP A 121 10.09 -10.01 -14.38
C ASP A 121 8.71 -10.10 -13.72
N VAL A 122 7.82 -10.96 -14.24
CA VAL A 122 6.47 -11.15 -13.67
C VAL A 122 6.56 -11.62 -12.23
N ALA A 123 7.41 -12.60 -11.93
CA ALA A 123 7.59 -13.12 -10.58
C ALA A 123 8.21 -12.09 -9.64
N HIS A 124 9.22 -11.34 -10.09
CA HIS A 124 9.80 -10.25 -9.33
C HIS A 124 8.77 -9.13 -9.07
N PHE A 125 7.94 -8.80 -10.06
CA PHE A 125 6.82 -7.86 -9.90
C PHE A 125 5.75 -8.41 -8.94
N ALA A 126 5.42 -9.69 -9.02
CA ALA A 126 4.46 -10.33 -8.12
C ALA A 126 4.99 -10.37 -6.68
N ALA A 127 6.25 -10.73 -6.47
CA ALA A 127 6.91 -10.73 -5.17
C ALA A 127 6.99 -9.33 -4.56
N SER A 128 7.29 -8.32 -5.38
CA SER A 128 7.30 -6.92 -4.92
C SER A 128 5.91 -6.35 -4.62
N ARG A 129 4.83 -6.93 -5.19
CA ARG A 129 3.44 -6.64 -4.75
C ARG A 129 3.16 -7.18 -3.34
N ILE A 130 3.91 -8.16 -2.84
CA ILE A 130 3.84 -8.65 -1.44
C ILE A 130 4.55 -7.69 -0.47
N GLY A 131 4.57 -6.39 -0.78
CA GLY A 131 5.09 -5.38 0.12
C GLY A 131 4.26 -5.28 1.41
N ASP A 132 4.86 -4.68 2.43
CA ASP A 132 4.22 -4.41 3.73
C ASP A 132 3.14 -3.30 3.67
N LEU A 133 2.53 -3.06 2.51
CA LEU A 133 1.45 -2.08 2.34
C LEU A 133 0.17 -2.58 2.98
N PHE A 134 -0.58 -1.65 3.58
CA PHE A 134 -1.81 -1.94 4.30
C PHE A 134 -2.80 -2.69 3.44
N GLU A 135 -2.98 -2.28 2.19
CA GLU A 135 -3.95 -2.88 1.28
C GLU A 135 -3.78 -4.39 1.08
N TYR A 136 -2.54 -4.88 1.09
CA TYR A 136 -2.22 -6.29 0.86
C TYR A 136 -2.15 -7.09 2.18
N ARG A 137 -1.70 -6.46 3.27
CA ARG A 137 -1.45 -7.15 4.55
C ARG A 137 -2.42 -6.81 5.68
N TRP A 138 -3.51 -6.09 5.41
CA TRP A 138 -4.44 -5.61 6.45
C TRP A 138 -5.01 -6.74 7.33
N ALA A 139 -5.25 -7.94 6.78
CA ALA A 139 -5.80 -9.05 7.55
C ALA A 139 -4.74 -9.79 8.40
N ALA A 140 -3.52 -9.95 7.86
CA ALA A 140 -2.47 -10.72 8.52
C ALA A 140 -1.63 -9.89 9.51
N ALA A 141 -1.41 -8.60 9.22
CA ALA A 141 -0.57 -7.71 10.03
C ALA A 141 -1.07 -6.26 9.94
N PRO A 142 -2.28 -5.93 10.44
CA PRO A 142 -2.91 -4.62 10.27
C PRO A 142 -2.04 -3.48 10.80
N LEU A 143 -1.60 -3.56 12.06
CA LEU A 143 -0.87 -2.46 12.70
C LEU A 143 0.48 -2.18 12.03
N LYS A 144 1.26 -3.23 11.76
CA LYS A 144 2.56 -3.10 11.08
C LYS A 144 2.37 -2.49 9.68
N SER A 145 1.41 -2.99 8.91
CA SER A 145 1.20 -2.52 7.55
C SER A 145 0.60 -1.11 7.47
N ILE A 146 -0.23 -0.71 8.44
CA ILE A 146 -0.65 0.70 8.62
C ILE A 146 0.58 1.57 8.89
N ALA A 147 1.42 1.21 9.86
CA ALA A 147 2.61 1.98 10.22
C ALA A 147 3.61 2.10 9.06
N THR A 148 3.85 1.01 8.32
CA THR A 148 4.72 1.03 7.13
C THR A 148 4.13 1.91 6.02
N THR A 149 2.83 1.80 5.75
CA THR A 149 2.14 2.63 4.76
C THR A 149 2.18 4.11 5.14
N PHE A 150 1.97 4.40 6.43
CA PHE A 150 2.07 5.75 6.98
C PHE A 150 3.47 6.32 6.79
N TRP A 151 4.48 5.58 7.25
CA TRP A 151 5.87 5.99 7.16
C TRP A 151 6.29 6.26 5.72
N LEU A 152 5.93 5.37 4.79
CA LEU A 152 6.21 5.55 3.37
C LEU A 152 5.46 6.76 2.80
N GLY A 153 4.20 6.97 3.15
CA GLY A 153 3.41 8.12 2.69
C GLY A 153 3.96 9.45 3.20
N ALA A 154 4.37 9.51 4.47
CA ALA A 154 4.90 10.71 5.09
C ALA A 154 6.33 11.05 4.63
N THR A 155 7.22 10.05 4.57
CA THR A 155 8.65 10.29 4.28
C THR A 155 9.02 10.20 2.80
N SER A 156 8.29 9.40 2.02
CA SER A 156 8.65 9.12 0.63
C SER A 156 7.41 8.89 -0.24
N PRO A 157 6.59 9.92 -0.46
CA PRO A 157 5.34 9.78 -1.22
C PRO A 157 5.59 9.28 -2.65
N PHE A 158 6.70 9.69 -3.28
CA PHE A 158 7.09 9.18 -4.59
C PHE A 158 7.38 7.68 -4.60
N ARG A 159 7.97 7.14 -3.52
CA ARG A 159 8.25 5.71 -3.39
C ARG A 159 6.96 4.94 -3.17
N LEU A 160 6.06 5.44 -2.31
CA LEU A 160 4.73 4.85 -2.11
C LEU A 160 3.96 4.74 -3.44
N TRP A 161 3.91 5.80 -4.24
CA TRP A 161 3.16 5.76 -5.49
C TRP A 161 3.83 4.94 -6.60
N ARG A 162 5.13 4.64 -6.48
CA ARG A 162 5.84 3.72 -7.39
C ARG A 162 5.58 2.25 -7.05
N THR A 163 5.26 1.91 -5.81
CA THR A 163 4.96 0.52 -5.43
C THR A 163 3.59 0.07 -5.94
N TYR A 164 2.66 1.01 -6.16
CA TYR A 164 1.35 0.68 -6.72
C TYR A 164 1.40 0.56 -8.24
N SER A 165 1.05 -0.61 -8.75
CA SER A 165 0.78 -0.80 -10.18
C SER A 165 -0.59 -0.21 -10.53
N ARG A 166 -0.66 0.58 -11.60
CA ARG A 166 -1.93 1.06 -12.19
C ARG A 166 -2.84 -0.08 -12.65
N TYR A 167 -2.29 -1.28 -12.82
CA TYR A 167 -3.05 -2.43 -13.28
C TYR A 167 -3.55 -3.31 -12.15
N ASP A 168 -3.10 -3.04 -10.93
CA ASP A 168 -3.57 -3.72 -9.73
C ASP A 168 -4.91 -3.12 -9.31
N THR A 169 -5.95 -3.96 -9.29
CA THR A 169 -7.29 -3.53 -8.93
C THR A 169 -7.38 -3.29 -7.43
N PRO A 170 -7.68 -2.05 -6.98
CA PRO A 170 -7.64 -1.77 -5.56
C PRO A 170 -8.68 -2.54 -4.75
N ASN A 171 -8.23 -3.10 -3.63
CA ASN A 171 -9.08 -3.77 -2.64
C ASN A 171 -9.87 -2.71 -1.86
N VAL A 172 -11.17 -2.62 -2.14
CA VAL A 172 -12.05 -1.58 -1.56
C VAL A 172 -12.14 -1.72 -0.03
N LYS A 173 -12.26 -2.94 0.48
CA LYS A 173 -12.48 -3.21 1.91
C LYS A 173 -11.39 -2.59 2.82
N PRO A 174 -10.08 -2.87 2.63
CA PRO A 174 -9.05 -2.22 3.44
C PRO A 174 -9.04 -0.70 3.26
N LEU A 175 -9.25 -0.17 2.05
CA LEU A 175 -9.27 1.27 1.84
C LEU A 175 -10.39 1.97 2.62
N VAL A 176 -11.59 1.38 2.66
CA VAL A 176 -12.70 1.90 3.47
C VAL A 176 -12.37 1.82 4.96
N ILE A 177 -11.80 0.71 5.44
CA ILE A 177 -11.33 0.59 6.83
C ILE A 177 -10.30 1.67 7.15
N LEU A 178 -9.37 1.96 6.24
CA LEU A 178 -8.35 2.99 6.43
C LEU A 178 -8.98 4.39 6.55
N ILE A 179 -9.99 4.70 5.73
CA ILE A 179 -10.75 5.96 5.82
C ILE A 179 -11.53 6.04 7.14
N LEU A 180 -12.13 4.94 7.60
CA LEU A 180 -12.81 4.92 8.90
C LEU A 180 -11.83 5.14 10.06
N ILE A 181 -10.65 4.51 10.02
CA ILE A 181 -9.58 4.74 11.01
C ILE A 181 -9.15 6.20 10.99
N GLN A 182 -8.95 6.80 9.82
CA GLN A 182 -8.63 8.22 9.67
C GLN A 182 -9.69 9.12 10.29
N TRP A 183 -10.95 8.84 10.01
CA TRP A 183 -12.06 9.59 10.55
C TRP A 183 -12.17 9.42 12.06
N LEU A 184 -11.92 8.23 12.61
CA LEU A 184 -11.86 8.00 14.05
C LEU A 184 -10.68 8.74 14.70
N ILE A 185 -9.50 8.73 14.08
CA ILE A 185 -8.34 9.50 14.55
C ILE A 185 -8.67 10.99 14.53
N PHE A 186 -9.34 11.50 13.49
CA PHE A 186 -9.77 12.89 13.43
C PHE A 186 -10.83 13.20 14.49
N ALA A 187 -11.88 12.39 14.60
CA ALA A 187 -13.03 12.61 15.47
C ALA A 187 -12.71 12.44 16.97
N ARG A 188 -11.77 11.56 17.30
CA ARG A 188 -11.44 11.21 18.70
C ARG A 188 -10.04 11.61 19.09
N GLY A 189 -9.13 11.81 18.14
CA GLY A 189 -7.73 12.14 18.42
C GLY A 189 -7.60 13.38 19.30
N TRP A 190 -8.41 14.42 19.05
CA TRP A 190 -8.42 15.62 19.89
C TRP A 190 -8.95 15.35 21.29
N GLN A 191 -10.04 14.58 21.44
CA GLN A 191 -10.59 14.21 22.76
C GLN A 191 -9.59 13.38 23.56
N THR A 192 -8.97 12.38 22.93
CA THR A 192 -7.97 11.54 23.57
C THR A 192 -6.73 12.34 23.94
N THR A 193 -6.36 13.32 23.10
CA THR A 193 -5.23 14.22 23.38
C THR A 193 -5.56 15.11 24.57
N ALA A 194 -6.76 15.72 24.60
CA ALA A 194 -7.22 16.51 25.74
C ALA A 194 -7.18 15.73 27.05
N LEU A 195 -7.77 14.52 27.06
CA LEU A 195 -7.82 13.66 28.24
C LEU A 195 -6.45 13.18 28.71
N ALA A 196 -5.48 13.02 27.80
CA ALA A 196 -4.12 12.62 28.15
C ALA A 196 -3.27 13.81 28.63
N ILE A 197 -3.47 14.98 28.04
CA ILE A 197 -2.66 16.17 28.28
C ILE A 197 -3.03 16.84 29.59
N ASP A 198 -4.31 16.90 29.95
CA ASP A 198 -4.74 17.52 31.22
C ASP A 198 -4.03 16.96 32.46
N PRO A 199 -4.06 15.64 32.74
CA PRO A 199 -3.39 15.10 33.92
C PRO A 199 -1.88 15.28 33.83
N PHE A 200 -1.29 15.01 32.65
CA PHE A 200 0.13 15.17 32.42
C PHE A 200 0.59 16.60 32.73
N MET A 201 -0.11 17.60 32.20
CA MET A 201 0.25 18.99 32.40
C MET A 201 0.05 19.45 33.83
N ASN A 202 -1.02 19.01 34.50
CA ASN A 202 -1.25 19.29 35.91
C ASN A 202 -0.15 18.70 36.79
N ASP A 203 0.35 17.50 36.46
CA ASP A 203 1.47 16.88 37.17
C ASP A 203 2.77 17.66 36.97
N VAL A 204 3.07 18.10 35.73
CA VAL A 204 4.24 18.93 35.46
C VAL A 204 4.14 20.27 36.19
N ILE A 205 2.96 20.91 36.23
CA ILE A 205 2.74 22.19 36.91
C ILE A 205 2.91 21.99 38.42
N ALA A 206 2.32 20.93 38.97
CA ALA A 206 2.42 20.61 40.40
C ALA A 206 3.86 20.34 40.85
N ALA A 207 4.71 19.81 39.98
CA ALA A 207 6.12 19.55 40.27
C ALA A 207 7.01 20.80 40.20
N ASN A 208 6.65 21.80 39.37
CA ASN A 208 7.56 22.88 39.01
C ASN A 208 7.11 24.29 39.44
N ALA A 209 5.85 24.52 39.81
CA ALA A 209 5.35 25.85 40.15
C ALA A 209 5.38 26.12 41.67
N PRO A 210 6.19 27.09 42.16
CA PRO A 210 6.12 27.53 43.55
C PRO A 210 4.89 28.42 43.76
N GLY A 211 3.82 27.90 44.38
CA GLY A 211 2.64 28.70 44.72
C GLY A 211 1.31 27.93 44.72
N PRO A 212 0.18 28.64 44.87
CA PRO A 212 -1.14 28.03 44.73
C PRO A 212 -1.29 27.43 43.33
N LYS A 213 -1.62 26.13 43.29
CA LYS A 213 -1.70 25.34 42.06
C LYS A 213 -2.89 25.80 41.24
N MET A 214 -2.65 26.43 40.09
CA MET A 214 -3.69 26.59 39.08
C MET A 214 -3.94 25.23 38.44
N GLN A 215 -5.20 24.84 38.30
CA GLN A 215 -5.57 23.67 37.51
C GLN A 215 -5.54 24.06 36.04
N PHE A 216 -4.73 23.35 35.27
CA PHE A 216 -4.78 23.39 33.83
C PHE A 216 -5.96 22.55 33.35
N THR A 217 -6.80 23.16 32.52
CA THR A 217 -7.90 22.47 31.83
C THR A 217 -7.81 22.82 30.36
N TYR A 218 -7.41 21.87 29.53
CA TYR A 218 -7.41 22.00 28.09
C TYR A 218 -8.83 21.79 27.59
N ASN A 219 -9.46 22.88 27.15
CA ASN A 219 -10.73 22.79 26.44
C ASN A 219 -10.43 22.71 24.94
N PRO A 220 -10.59 21.53 24.31
CA PRO A 220 -10.34 21.39 22.89
C PRO A 220 -11.24 22.34 22.10
N ARG A 221 -10.66 23.04 21.12
CA ARG A 221 -11.39 24.00 20.27
C ARG A 221 -12.19 23.35 19.15
N PHE A 222 -11.97 22.06 18.91
CA PHE A 222 -12.72 21.31 17.91
C PHE A 222 -14.11 20.98 18.45
N GLU A 223 -15.12 21.52 17.78
CA GLU A 223 -16.52 21.26 18.06
C GLU A 223 -17.07 20.13 17.18
N ASN A 224 -18.29 19.67 17.50
CA ASN A 224 -18.98 18.70 16.64
C ASN A 224 -19.21 19.24 15.22
N ALA A 225 -19.29 20.57 15.06
CA ALA A 225 -19.39 21.22 13.75
C ALA A 225 -18.16 20.95 12.87
N ASP A 226 -16.95 21.02 13.44
CA ASP A 226 -15.71 20.76 12.69
C ASP A 226 -15.61 19.31 12.19
N LEU A 227 -16.21 18.36 12.93
CA LEU A 227 -16.29 16.97 12.50
C LEU A 227 -17.21 16.81 11.28
N ILE A 228 -18.32 17.52 11.27
CA ILE A 228 -19.25 17.57 10.14
C ILE A 228 -18.53 18.20 8.94
N ASP A 229 -17.82 19.31 9.13
CA ASP A 229 -17.04 19.96 8.07
C ASP A 229 -16.01 19.04 7.45
N TYR A 230 -15.22 18.35 8.27
CA TYR A 230 -14.23 17.41 7.78
C TYR A 230 -14.87 16.25 7.00
N ALA A 231 -16.00 15.72 7.47
CA ALA A 231 -16.73 14.67 6.78
C ALA A 231 -17.26 15.16 5.43
N MET A 232 -17.90 16.34 5.39
CA MET A 232 -18.46 16.92 4.17
C MET A 232 -17.35 17.27 3.18
N TRP A 233 -16.28 17.91 3.63
CA TRP A 233 -15.09 18.20 2.82
C TRP A 233 -14.54 16.91 2.19
N SER A 234 -14.37 15.85 2.98
CA SER A 234 -13.88 14.54 2.52
C SER A 234 -14.79 13.94 1.44
N VAL A 235 -16.11 13.95 1.66
CA VAL A 235 -17.09 13.42 0.71
C VAL A 235 -17.08 14.22 -0.60
N PHE A 236 -17.15 15.54 -0.54
CA PHE A 236 -17.19 16.38 -1.74
C PHE A 236 -15.87 16.35 -2.52
N THR A 237 -14.72 16.31 -1.85
CA THR A 237 -13.44 16.11 -2.52
C THR A 237 -13.39 14.76 -3.23
N PHE A 238 -13.83 13.66 -2.58
CA PHE A 238 -13.88 12.34 -3.23
C PHE A 238 -14.83 12.31 -4.43
N LEU A 239 -16.02 12.91 -4.31
CA LEU A 239 -16.98 13.00 -5.41
C LEU A 239 -16.44 13.82 -6.57
N ALA A 240 -15.80 14.96 -6.31
CA ALA A 240 -15.17 15.77 -7.34
C ALA A 240 -14.09 14.97 -8.09
N LEU A 241 -13.19 14.31 -7.37
CA LEU A 241 -12.15 13.44 -7.95
C LEU A 241 -12.75 12.30 -8.80
N SER A 242 -13.86 11.71 -8.33
CA SER A 242 -14.55 10.64 -9.03
C SER A 242 -15.22 11.12 -10.31
N LEU A 243 -15.90 12.27 -10.27
CA LEU A 243 -16.50 12.91 -11.45
C LEU A 243 -15.45 13.26 -12.50
N PHE A 244 -14.30 13.80 -12.10
CA PHE A 244 -13.20 14.08 -13.02
C PHE A 244 -12.72 12.84 -13.76
N VAL A 245 -12.56 11.71 -13.06
CA VAL A 245 -12.11 10.46 -13.68
C VAL A 245 -13.18 9.85 -14.58
N GLN A 246 -14.46 9.91 -14.18
CA GLN A 246 -15.56 9.43 -15.02
C GLN A 246 -15.73 10.23 -16.32
N SER A 247 -15.53 11.55 -16.25
CA SER A 247 -15.59 12.45 -17.41
C SER A 247 -14.41 12.27 -18.36
N ASN A 248 -13.28 11.72 -17.90
CA ASN A 248 -12.06 11.53 -18.70
C ASN A 248 -11.74 10.05 -18.94
N ARG A 249 -12.54 9.41 -19.80
CA ARG A 249 -12.43 7.96 -20.10
C ARG A 249 -11.07 7.54 -20.69
N GLU A 250 -10.32 8.47 -21.29
CA GLU A 250 -8.99 8.21 -21.86
C GLU A 250 -8.01 7.62 -20.84
N TYR A 251 -8.12 8.00 -19.57
CA TYR A 251 -7.21 7.55 -18.53
C TYR A 251 -7.49 6.14 -18.02
N LYS A 252 -8.54 5.44 -18.50
CA LYS A 252 -8.86 4.04 -18.10
C LYS A 252 -8.77 3.78 -16.58
N ALA A 253 -8.98 4.81 -15.76
CA ALA A 253 -8.93 4.70 -14.31
C ALA A 253 -10.35 4.44 -13.81
N ASN A 254 -10.50 3.55 -12.83
CA ASN A 254 -11.79 3.29 -12.20
C ASN A 254 -11.90 4.03 -10.86
N TRP A 255 -13.11 4.11 -10.30
CA TRP A 255 -13.36 4.76 -9.02
C TRP A 255 -12.56 4.14 -7.85
N ARG A 256 -12.18 2.86 -7.94
CA ARG A 256 -11.37 2.19 -6.92
C ARG A 256 -9.95 2.75 -6.87
N HIS A 257 -9.41 3.14 -8.03
CA HIS A 257 -8.10 3.81 -8.11
C HIS A 257 -8.18 5.20 -7.49
N VAL A 258 -9.28 5.91 -7.71
CA VAL A 258 -9.55 7.21 -7.06
C VAL A 258 -9.66 7.02 -5.55
N LEU A 259 -10.36 5.99 -5.08
CA LEU A 259 -10.47 5.67 -3.65
C LEU A 259 -9.10 5.40 -3.02
N ARG A 260 -8.22 4.65 -3.68
CA ARG A 260 -6.84 4.40 -3.22
C ARG A 260 -6.07 5.72 -3.08
N VAL A 261 -6.16 6.58 -4.09
CA VAL A 261 -5.50 7.90 -4.09
C VAL A 261 -6.04 8.79 -2.97
N PHE A 262 -7.36 8.82 -2.80
CA PHE A 262 -8.02 9.58 -1.75
C PHE A 262 -7.60 9.08 -0.37
N ALA A 263 -7.77 7.79 -0.09
CA ALA A 263 -7.50 7.19 1.22
C ALA A 263 -6.05 7.41 1.69
N HIS A 264 -5.05 7.29 0.81
CA HIS A 264 -3.66 7.55 1.20
C HIS A 264 -3.33 9.03 1.32
N SER A 265 -4.00 9.89 0.55
CA SER A 265 -3.75 11.34 0.61
C SER A 265 -4.32 11.97 1.88
N THR A 266 -5.51 11.55 2.30
CA THR A 266 -6.15 12.06 3.53
C THR A 266 -5.51 11.52 4.80
N PHE A 267 -4.78 10.40 4.72
CA PHE A 267 -4.13 9.79 5.87
C PHE A 267 -3.12 10.72 6.55
N LEU A 268 -2.32 11.44 5.78
CA LEU A 268 -1.34 12.39 6.33
C LEU A 268 -2.03 13.58 6.99
N ALA A 269 -3.15 14.07 6.43
CA ALA A 269 -3.91 15.16 7.04
C ALA A 269 -4.45 14.79 8.43
N SER A 270 -5.01 13.59 8.60
CA SER A 270 -5.51 13.14 9.91
C SER A 270 -4.41 13.12 10.97
N PHE A 271 -3.17 12.75 10.59
CA PHE A 271 -2.02 12.81 11.49
C PHE A 271 -1.54 14.22 11.77
N SER A 272 -1.55 15.11 10.78
CA SER A 272 -1.24 16.53 10.98
C SER A 272 -2.21 17.17 11.97
N THR A 273 -3.49 16.78 11.98
CA THR A 273 -4.46 17.21 13.00
C THR A 273 -4.10 16.67 14.39
N GLY A 274 -3.69 15.41 14.51
CA GLY A 274 -3.22 14.88 15.80
C GLY A 274 -1.97 15.62 16.30
N ALA A 275 -1.01 15.88 15.41
CA ALA A 275 0.19 16.66 15.73
C ALA A 275 -0.15 18.12 16.11
N TRP A 276 -1.17 18.72 15.49
CA TRP A 276 -1.69 20.03 15.86
C TRP A 276 -2.16 20.06 17.31
N CYS A 277 -3.00 19.10 17.73
CA CYS A 277 -3.51 19.06 19.10
C CYS A 277 -2.37 18.96 20.13
N ILE A 278 -1.33 18.18 19.84
CA ILE A 278 -0.14 18.08 20.69
C ILE A 278 0.61 19.42 20.74
N LEU A 279 0.79 20.08 19.59
CA LEU A 279 1.49 21.35 19.51
C LEU A 279 0.72 22.47 20.22
N GLU A 280 -0.59 22.54 20.02
CA GLU A 280 -1.48 23.51 20.67
C GLU A 280 -1.40 23.36 22.19
N ALA A 281 -1.54 22.14 22.70
CA ALA A 281 -1.43 21.87 24.12
C ALA A 281 -0.03 22.19 24.69
N ALA A 282 1.03 21.87 23.96
CA ALA A 282 2.39 22.24 24.36
C ALA A 282 2.55 23.77 24.44
N LEU A 283 1.94 24.51 23.52
CA LEU A 283 1.95 25.98 23.54
C LEU A 283 1.12 26.55 24.69
N ASP A 284 -0.09 26.03 24.93
CA ASP A 284 -0.92 26.42 26.07
C ASP A 284 -0.20 26.16 27.39
N SER A 285 0.52 25.05 27.50
CA SER A 285 1.34 24.79 28.68
C SER A 285 2.48 25.78 28.88
N SER A 286 3.12 26.23 27.79
CA SER A 286 4.24 27.17 27.85
C SER A 286 3.81 28.53 28.44
N LEU A 287 2.54 28.91 28.31
CA LEU A 287 1.97 30.10 28.93
C LEU A 287 2.03 30.08 30.46
N TYR A 288 1.98 28.90 31.07
CA TYR A 288 2.00 28.74 32.52
C TYR A 288 3.40 28.84 33.12
N TYR A 289 4.43 28.44 32.37
CA TYR A 289 5.81 28.44 32.86
C TYR A 289 6.56 29.74 32.59
N TRP A 290 6.23 30.41 31.49
CA TRP A 290 6.94 31.61 31.12
C TRP A 290 6.35 32.83 31.83
N PRO A 291 7.19 33.72 32.42
CA PRO A 291 6.72 34.92 33.12
C PRO A 291 6.22 35.97 32.13
N TRP A 292 5.11 35.68 31.46
CA TRP A 292 4.46 36.62 30.57
C TRP A 292 3.90 37.80 31.36
N PRO A 293 3.94 39.02 30.79
CA PRO A 293 3.26 40.16 31.37
C PRO A 293 1.78 39.82 31.58
N LYS A 294 1.36 39.78 32.84
CA LYS A 294 -0.05 39.58 33.19
C LYS A 294 -0.81 40.85 32.81
N ASN A 295 -1.96 40.69 32.18
CA ASN A 295 -2.86 41.82 31.97
C ASN A 295 -3.23 42.38 33.37
N PRO A 296 -2.97 43.67 33.65
CA PRO A 296 -3.18 44.23 34.98
C PRO A 296 -4.64 44.20 35.43
N ARG A 297 -5.61 44.01 34.51
CA ARG A 297 -7.03 43.89 34.86
C ARG A 297 -7.49 42.46 35.17
N SER A 298 -6.95 41.45 34.49
CA SER A 298 -7.40 40.05 34.67
C SER A 298 -6.41 39.19 35.44
N GLY A 299 -5.15 39.61 35.58
CA GLY A 299 -4.09 38.80 36.18
C GLY A 299 -3.67 37.58 35.33
N VAL A 300 -4.26 37.43 34.14
CA VAL A 300 -3.99 36.34 33.19
C VAL A 300 -2.95 36.82 32.16
N PRO A 301 -1.99 35.99 31.74
CA PRO A 301 -1.11 36.28 30.60
C PRO A 301 -1.92 36.72 29.37
N SER A 302 -1.65 37.90 28.84
CA SER A 302 -2.28 38.35 27.59
C SER A 302 -1.45 37.91 26.39
N ILE A 303 -1.39 36.60 26.12
CA ILE A 303 -1.10 36.18 24.75
C ILE A 303 -2.41 36.34 23.99
N GLY A 304 -2.39 37.21 22.97
CA GLY A 304 -3.57 37.49 22.17
C GLY A 304 -4.09 36.19 21.54
N PHE A 305 -5.42 36.00 21.61
CA PHE A 305 -6.15 34.93 20.92
C PHE A 305 -5.74 34.80 19.44
N ASP A 306 -5.32 35.91 18.83
CA ASP A 306 -4.88 36.03 17.45
C ASP A 306 -3.62 35.21 17.10
N TYR A 307 -2.72 34.97 18.07
CA TYR A 307 -1.53 34.15 17.81
C TYR A 307 -1.90 32.68 17.62
N TYR A 308 -2.85 32.19 18.43
CA TYR A 308 -3.33 30.81 18.38
C TYR A 308 -4.15 30.52 17.13
N SER A 309 -5.02 31.45 16.74
CA SER A 309 -5.80 31.32 15.51
C SER A 309 -4.88 31.32 14.29
N GLY A 310 -3.87 32.19 14.27
CA GLY A 310 -2.85 32.22 13.21
C GLY A 310 -2.09 30.90 13.08
N LEU A 311 -1.64 30.33 14.20
CA LEU A 311 -0.92 29.06 14.19
C LEU A 311 -1.81 27.88 13.79
N GLY A 312 -3.04 27.83 14.30
CA GLY A 312 -4.00 26.77 13.92
C GLY A 312 -4.31 26.80 12.44
N ASN A 313 -4.55 28.00 11.89
CA ASN A 313 -4.73 28.19 10.45
C ASN A 313 -3.49 27.79 9.65
N ALA A 314 -2.27 28.05 10.16
CA ALA A 314 -1.04 27.62 9.50
C ALA A 314 -0.91 26.10 9.45
N VAL A 315 -1.23 25.39 10.53
CA VAL A 315 -1.15 23.93 10.58
C VAL A 315 -2.25 23.27 9.74
N LEU A 316 -3.47 23.79 9.76
CA LEU A 316 -4.54 23.37 8.84
C LEU A 316 -4.15 23.63 7.37
N GLY A 317 -3.54 24.79 7.08
CA GLY A 317 -3.00 25.11 5.77
C GLY A 317 -1.93 24.11 5.31
N LEU A 318 -0.98 23.76 6.20
CA LEU A 318 0.02 22.73 5.93
C LEU A 318 -0.60 21.35 5.69
N ALA A 319 -1.63 20.98 6.46
CA ALA A 319 -2.37 19.73 6.26
C ALA A 319 -3.05 19.70 4.88
N LEU A 320 -3.72 20.78 4.48
CA LEU A 320 -4.35 20.92 3.17
C LEU A 320 -3.33 20.86 2.03
N VAL A 321 -2.20 21.58 2.15
CA VAL A 321 -1.11 21.52 1.17
C VAL A 321 -0.52 20.12 1.08
N SER A 322 -0.41 19.41 2.20
CA SER A 322 0.08 18.02 2.23
C SER A 322 -0.88 17.07 1.51
N VAL A 323 -2.19 17.20 1.72
CA VAL A 323 -3.20 16.43 0.98
C VAL A 323 -3.13 16.75 -0.50
N TRP A 324 -3.07 18.03 -0.86
CA TRP A 324 -2.95 18.47 -2.25
C TRP A 324 -1.72 17.86 -2.93
N ALA A 325 -0.55 17.91 -2.27
CA ALA A 325 0.67 17.35 -2.78
C ALA A 325 0.56 15.82 -2.96
N MET A 326 -0.03 15.12 -1.98
CA MET A 326 -0.25 13.68 -2.06
C MET A 326 -1.20 13.28 -3.18
N LEU A 327 -2.32 13.99 -3.35
CA LEU A 327 -3.26 13.80 -4.45
C LEU A 327 -2.56 14.03 -5.79
N TRP A 328 -1.81 15.13 -5.92
CA TRP A 328 -1.06 15.43 -7.13
C TRP A 328 -0.06 14.32 -7.47
N ILE A 329 0.75 13.87 -6.51
CA ILE A 329 1.73 12.81 -6.75
C ILE A 329 1.02 11.50 -7.12
N GLY A 330 -0.09 11.15 -6.45
CA GLY A 330 -0.89 9.97 -6.78
C GLY A 330 -1.45 10.04 -8.20
N TYR A 331 -2.05 11.15 -8.60
CA TYR A 331 -2.57 11.33 -9.96
C TYR A 331 -1.43 11.29 -11.01
N LYS A 332 -0.29 11.94 -10.72
CA LYS A 332 0.84 12.02 -11.67
C LYS A 332 1.60 10.70 -11.79
N LYS A 333 1.91 10.03 -10.68
CA LYS A 333 2.79 8.85 -10.65
C LYS A 333 2.01 7.54 -10.78
N TYR A 334 0.89 7.42 -10.08
CA TYR A 334 0.09 6.21 -10.11
C TYR A 334 -0.91 6.20 -11.27
N LEU A 335 -1.73 7.26 -11.43
CA LEU A 335 -2.71 7.31 -12.54
C LEU A 335 -2.10 7.74 -13.89
N ARG A 336 -0.91 8.36 -13.87
CA ARG A 336 -0.22 8.94 -15.04
C ARG A 336 -1.02 10.04 -15.74
N ILE A 337 -1.72 10.87 -14.97
CA ILE A 337 -2.47 12.01 -15.48
C ILE A 337 -1.55 13.25 -15.50
N PRO A 338 -1.23 13.83 -16.66
CA PRO A 338 -0.21 14.89 -16.77
C PRO A 338 -0.58 16.14 -15.98
N HIS A 339 -1.87 16.48 -15.94
CA HIS A 339 -2.40 17.67 -15.26
C HIS A 339 -3.06 17.33 -13.91
N GLY A 340 -2.58 16.27 -13.25
CA GLY A 340 -3.13 15.80 -11.97
C GLY A 340 -3.15 16.84 -10.85
N TRP A 341 -2.25 17.83 -10.90
CA TRP A 341 -2.20 18.93 -9.92
C TRP A 341 -3.44 19.84 -9.99
N ALA A 342 -3.96 20.10 -11.19
CA ALA A 342 -5.13 20.96 -11.39
C ALA A 342 -6.39 20.24 -10.91
N ILE A 343 -6.51 18.95 -11.19
CA ILE A 343 -7.60 18.11 -10.68
C ILE A 343 -7.60 18.09 -9.15
N ALA A 344 -6.43 17.89 -8.54
CA ALA A 344 -6.30 17.92 -7.08
C ALA A 344 -6.68 19.29 -6.48
N ALA A 345 -6.21 20.39 -7.09
CA ALA A 345 -6.54 21.74 -6.63
C ALA A 345 -8.04 22.04 -6.71
N VAL A 346 -8.68 21.72 -7.84
CA VAL A 346 -10.12 21.93 -8.03
C VAL A 346 -10.92 21.05 -7.08
N ALA A 347 -10.54 19.80 -6.85
CA ALA A 347 -11.26 18.93 -5.92
C ALA A 347 -11.20 19.41 -4.46
N ILE A 348 -10.07 19.96 -4.02
CA ILE A 348 -9.94 20.57 -2.69
C ILE A 348 -10.77 21.85 -2.61
N PHE A 349 -10.73 22.68 -3.65
CA PHE A 349 -11.51 23.91 -3.73
C PHE A 349 -13.02 23.65 -3.68
N VAL A 350 -13.50 22.66 -4.45
CA VAL A 350 -14.90 22.22 -4.43
C VAL A 350 -15.30 21.71 -3.05
N GLY A 351 -14.45 20.88 -2.42
CA GLY A 351 -14.67 20.41 -1.06
C GLY A 351 -14.82 21.56 -0.07
N HIS A 352 -13.94 22.57 -0.15
CA HIS A 352 -13.97 23.73 0.74
C HIS A 352 -15.17 24.67 0.47
N LEU A 353 -15.52 24.93 -0.78
CA LEU A 353 -16.72 25.71 -1.11
C LEU A 353 -17.98 25.04 -0.57
N ALA A 354 -18.07 23.72 -0.70
CA ALA A 354 -19.24 22.99 -0.24
C ALA A 354 -19.41 23.07 1.29
N THR A 355 -18.32 23.01 2.07
CA THR A 355 -18.39 23.23 3.52
C THR A 355 -18.81 24.66 3.86
N GLN A 356 -18.29 25.67 3.16
CA GLN A 356 -18.70 27.06 3.37
C GLN A 356 -20.19 27.31 3.06
N CYS A 357 -20.71 26.70 1.99
CA CYS A 357 -22.13 26.77 1.68
C CYS A 357 -23.00 26.18 2.79
N ILE A 358 -22.58 25.07 3.40
CA ILE A 358 -23.31 24.45 4.51
C ILE A 358 -23.35 25.39 5.71
N HIS A 359 -22.22 26.00 6.08
CA HIS A 359 -22.16 27.00 7.15
C HIS A 359 -23.13 28.16 6.93
N ILE A 360 -23.18 28.69 5.71
CA ILE A 360 -24.10 29.79 5.36
C ILE A 360 -25.55 29.33 5.52
N ILE A 361 -25.89 28.12 5.08
CA ILE A 361 -27.25 27.58 5.18
C ILE A 361 -27.62 27.35 6.65
N THR A 362 -26.74 26.73 7.44
CA THR A 362 -27.01 26.47 8.86
C THR A 362 -27.11 27.77 9.66
N ALA A 363 -26.33 28.80 9.30
CA ALA A 363 -26.39 30.10 9.96
C ALA A 363 -27.68 30.88 9.66
N TRP A 364 -28.42 30.53 8.60
CA TRP A 364 -29.71 31.15 8.27
C TRP A 364 -30.89 30.57 9.07
N GLU A 365 -30.74 29.36 9.64
CA GLU A 365 -31.80 28.70 10.39
C GLU A 365 -31.85 29.12 11.87
N TYR A 366 -30.79 29.78 12.36
CA TYR A 366 -30.68 30.36 13.71
C TYR A 366 -30.84 31.87 13.66
#